data_AF-A0A962EQG7-F1
#
_entry.id   AF-A0A962EQG7-F1
#
_cell.length_a   1.000
_cell.length_b   1.000
_cell.length_c   1.000
_cell.angle_alpha   90.00
_cell.angle_beta   90.00
_cell.angle_gamma   90.00
#
_symmetry.space_group_name_H-M   'P 1'
#
loop_
_entity.id
_entity.type
_entity.pdbx_description
1 polymer ?
#
loop_
_entity_poly.entity_id
_entity_poly.type
_entity_poly.pdbx_seq_one_letter_code
_entity_poly.pdbx_strand_id
1 'polypeptide(L)'
;MNVVAYPEWLTPYSRLAKGEQPGEQLLIISRQLLMPVIGVLLFLFVWQITAKNIETSLGAFPGPTEVWEQSFNLWEEHKAEREKETAFYQRQEERNRARLEKDPGYDAKIRAYTGKPTFIDQIGTSLVTVMCGFILASIIAIPLGILLGLCANLYASINPIIQVLKPVSPLAWLPLVTMVVSALYTTPEPEISKSFINSMITVTLCSLWP
;
A
#
# COMPACT_ATOMS: atom_id res chain seq x y z
N MET A 1 24.30 39.82 5.84
CA MET A 1 22.94 39.71 5.27
C MET A 1 22.64 38.24 5.08
N ASN A 2 21.78 37.66 5.91
CA ASN A 2 21.52 36.22 5.91
C ASN A 2 20.69 35.85 4.67
N VAL A 3 21.32 35.16 3.72
CA VAL A 3 20.62 34.57 2.58
C VAL A 3 19.86 33.36 3.11
N VAL A 4 18.56 33.51 3.34
CA VAL A 4 17.70 32.35 3.61
C VAL A 4 17.63 31.56 2.30
N ALA A 5 18.30 30.41 2.26
CA ALA A 5 18.32 29.51 1.11
C ALA A 5 17.01 28.73 1.07
N TYR A 6 16.01 29.26 0.37
CA TYR A 6 14.81 28.49 0.03
C TYR A 6 15.10 27.55 -1.15
N PRO A 7 14.39 26.42 -1.28
CA PRO A 7 14.41 25.60 -2.49
C PRO A 7 14.20 26.44 -3.76
N GLU A 8 14.94 26.16 -4.84
CA GLU A 8 14.92 26.94 -6.09
C GLU A 8 13.52 27.15 -6.68
N TRP A 9 12.61 26.18 -6.50
CA TRP A 9 11.23 26.28 -6.98
C TRP A 9 10.33 27.24 -6.19
N LEU A 10 10.74 27.65 -4.98
CA LEU A 10 10.07 28.64 -4.14
C LEU A 10 10.58 30.07 -4.35
N THR A 11 11.70 30.23 -5.07
CA THR A 11 12.32 31.52 -5.31
C THR A 11 11.39 32.55 -5.98
N PRO A 12 10.58 32.23 -7.02
CA PRO A 12 9.75 33.25 -7.65
C PRO A 12 8.60 33.71 -6.76
N TYR A 13 8.06 32.83 -5.91
CA TYR A 13 7.03 33.16 -4.92
C TYR A 13 7.56 34.12 -3.85
N SER A 14 8.80 33.88 -3.39
CA SER A 14 9.44 34.74 -2.39
C SER A 14 9.78 36.14 -2.92
N ARG A 15 10.19 36.25 -4.19
CA ARG A 15 10.49 37.53 -4.86
C ARG A 15 9.22 38.32 -5.16
N LEU A 16 8.16 37.64 -5.59
CA LEU A 16 6.83 38.24 -5.74
C LEU A 16 6.31 38.82 -4.41
N ALA A 17 6.47 38.10 -3.30
CA ALA A 17 6.07 38.57 -1.96
C ALA A 17 6.87 39.77 -1.45
N LYS A 18 8.11 39.96 -1.93
CA LYS A 18 8.96 41.13 -1.64
C LYS A 18 8.71 42.32 -2.57
N GLY A 19 7.80 42.19 -3.53
CA GLY A 19 7.50 43.23 -4.52
C GLY A 19 8.57 43.39 -5.61
N GLU A 20 9.50 42.44 -5.74
CA GLU A 20 10.55 42.46 -6.76
C GLU A 20 9.97 41.99 -8.09
N GLN A 21 9.94 42.89 -9.10
CA GLN A 21 9.55 42.60 -10.49
C GLN A 21 8.28 41.73 -10.62
N PRO A 22 7.12 42.19 -10.11
CA PRO A 22 5.92 41.35 -9.98
C PRO A 22 5.42 40.75 -11.30
N GLY A 23 5.56 41.46 -12.43
CA GLY A 23 5.16 40.95 -13.75
C GLY A 23 5.99 39.76 -14.24
N GLU A 24 7.31 39.81 -14.06
CA GLU A 24 8.22 38.73 -14.48
C GLU A 24 8.06 37.50 -13.58
N GLN A 25 7.93 37.70 -12.27
CA GLN A 25 7.71 36.60 -11.33
C GLN A 25 6.36 35.91 -11.56
N LEU A 26 5.29 36.68 -11.86
CA LEU A 26 3.99 36.11 -12.23
C LEU A 26 4.06 35.30 -13.53
N LEU A 27 4.86 35.72 -14.51
CA LEU A 27 5.04 34.98 -15.76
C LEU A 27 5.83 33.68 -15.54
N ILE A 28 6.84 33.70 -14.67
CA ILE A 28 7.60 32.49 -14.30
C ILE A 28 6.70 31.50 -13.56
N ILE A 29 5.94 31.97 -12.57
CA ILE A 29 5.00 31.14 -11.79
C ILE A 29 3.91 30.58 -12.72
N SER A 30 3.34 31.41 -13.59
CA SER A 30 2.30 30.96 -14.51
C SER A 30 2.84 29.91 -15.47
N ARG A 31 4.05 30.08 -16.04
CA ARG A 31 4.66 29.06 -16.90
C ARG A 31 4.97 27.76 -16.14
N GLN A 32 5.42 27.87 -14.89
CA GLN A 32 5.71 26.72 -14.03
C GLN A 32 4.46 25.92 -13.67
N LEU A 33 3.30 26.55 -13.55
CA LEU A 33 2.02 25.89 -13.28
C LEU A 33 1.32 25.42 -14.57
N LEU A 34 1.31 26.26 -15.61
CA LEU A 34 0.55 26.07 -16.84
C LEU A 34 1.09 24.89 -17.65
N MET A 35 2.41 24.72 -17.75
CA MET A 35 2.99 23.60 -18.51
C MET A 35 2.60 22.23 -17.93
N PRO A 36 2.75 21.97 -16.61
CA PRO A 36 2.23 20.75 -16.00
C PRO A 36 0.72 20.59 -16.14
N VAL A 37 -0.06 21.66 -15.94
CA VAL A 37 -1.53 21.59 -16.06
C VAL A 37 -1.95 21.21 -17.47
N ILE A 38 -1.36 21.82 -18.50
CA ILE A 38 -1.60 21.45 -19.90
C ILE A 38 -1.23 19.98 -20.13
N GLY A 39 -0.08 19.53 -19.62
CA GLY A 39 0.36 18.14 -19.72
C GLY A 39 -0.66 17.16 -19.10
N VAL A 40 -1.15 17.47 -17.90
CA VAL A 40 -2.18 16.68 -17.21
C VAL A 40 -3.49 16.68 -17.99
N LEU A 41 -3.95 17.84 -18.48
CA LEU A 41 -5.18 17.92 -19.26
C LEU A 41 -5.08 17.15 -20.57
N LEU A 42 -3.96 17.25 -21.28
CA LEU A 42 -3.72 16.46 -22.50
C LEU A 42 -3.71 14.96 -22.19
N PHE A 43 -3.05 14.57 -21.11
CA PHE A 43 -3.03 13.18 -20.66
C PHE A 43 -4.45 12.68 -20.33
N LEU A 44 -5.23 13.43 -19.54
CA LEU A 44 -6.61 13.08 -19.20
C LEU A 44 -7.51 12.99 -20.44
N PHE A 45 -7.31 13.90 -21.39
CA PHE A 45 -8.05 13.88 -22.66
C PHE A 45 -7.72 12.62 -23.48
N VAL A 46 -6.44 12.30 -23.65
CA VAL A 46 -6.00 11.09 -24.34
C VAL A 46 -6.52 9.85 -23.62
N TRP A 47 -6.37 9.78 -22.29
CA TRP A 47 -6.88 8.67 -21.49
C TRP A 47 -8.40 8.49 -21.65
N GLN A 48 -9.17 9.58 -21.57
CA GLN A 48 -10.63 9.52 -21.74
C GLN A 48 -11.05 8.99 -23.11
N ILE A 49 -10.34 9.37 -24.17
CA ILE A 49 -10.62 8.88 -25.53
C ILE A 49 -10.23 7.42 -25.66
N THR A 50 -9.03 7.06 -25.21
CA THR A 50 -8.51 5.70 -25.32
C THR A 50 -9.35 4.72 -24.51
N ALA A 51 -9.77 5.08 -23.30
CA ALA A 51 -10.59 4.26 -22.43
C ALA A 51 -11.89 3.78 -23.10
N LYS A 52 -12.57 4.69 -23.82
CA LYS A 52 -13.84 4.38 -24.52
C LYS A 52 -13.68 3.39 -25.67
N ASN A 53 -12.47 3.25 -26.22
CA ASN A 53 -12.18 2.40 -27.36
C ASN A 53 -11.61 1.03 -26.97
N ILE A 54 -11.44 0.74 -25.67
CA ILE A 54 -10.89 -0.53 -25.18
C ILE A 54 -12.02 -1.36 -24.55
N GLU A 55 -12.45 -2.39 -25.28
CA GLU A 55 -13.29 -3.45 -24.74
C GLU A 55 -12.41 -4.57 -24.20
N THR A 56 -12.50 -4.83 -22.90
CA THR A 56 -11.79 -5.95 -22.27
C THR A 56 -12.76 -7.10 -21.99
N SER A 57 -12.24 -8.30 -21.78
CA SER A 57 -13.03 -9.46 -21.33
C SER A 57 -13.70 -9.26 -19.96
N LEU A 58 -13.29 -8.24 -19.20
CA LEU A 58 -13.80 -7.88 -17.88
C LEU A 58 -14.75 -6.67 -17.91
N GLY A 59 -15.01 -6.09 -19.08
CA GLY A 59 -15.85 -4.90 -19.27
C GLY A 59 -15.14 -3.74 -19.99
N ALA A 60 -15.76 -2.57 -19.99
CA ALA A 60 -15.18 -1.35 -20.55
C ALA A 60 -14.01 -0.85 -19.69
N PHE A 61 -12.97 -0.32 -20.32
CA PHE A 61 -11.85 0.27 -19.60
C PHE A 61 -12.27 1.59 -18.93
N PRO A 62 -12.03 1.78 -17.61
CA PRO A 62 -12.58 2.92 -16.91
C PRO A 62 -11.88 4.23 -17.30
N GLY A 63 -12.70 5.26 -17.51
CA GLY A 63 -12.23 6.62 -17.75
C GLY A 63 -11.82 7.37 -16.47
N PRO A 64 -11.13 8.53 -16.59
CA PRO A 64 -10.71 9.32 -15.44
C PRO A 64 -11.84 9.74 -14.49
N THR A 65 -13.01 10.07 -15.03
CA THR A 65 -14.18 10.44 -14.22
C THR A 65 -14.74 9.28 -13.43
N GLU A 66 -14.75 8.08 -14.03
CA GLU A 66 -15.22 6.87 -13.37
C GLU A 66 -14.26 6.46 -12.26
N VAL A 67 -12.94 6.52 -12.50
CA VAL A 67 -11.93 6.28 -11.45
C VAL A 67 -12.08 7.26 -10.28
N TRP A 68 -12.36 8.53 -10.58
CA TRP A 68 -12.61 9.55 -9.57
C TRP A 68 -13.85 9.22 -8.73
N GLU A 69 -14.96 8.87 -9.36
CA GLU A 69 -16.20 8.47 -8.67
C GLU A 69 -16.01 7.18 -7.84
N GLN A 70 -15.31 6.17 -8.40
CA GLN A 70 -15.01 4.94 -7.67
C GLN A 70 -14.21 5.19 -6.40
N SER A 71 -13.33 6.21 -6.39
CA SER A 71 -12.57 6.57 -5.20
C SER A 71 -13.47 7.03 -4.04
N PHE A 72 -14.55 7.77 -4.34
CA PHE A 72 -15.55 8.15 -3.34
C PHE A 72 -16.42 6.97 -2.91
N ASN A 73 -16.82 6.13 -3.85
CA ASN A 73 -17.61 4.93 -3.55
C ASN A 73 -16.88 3.99 -2.57
N LEU A 74 -15.57 3.82 -2.75
CA LEU A 74 -14.72 3.04 -1.82
C LEU A 74 -14.70 3.64 -0.41
N TRP A 75 -14.72 4.97 -0.30
CA TRP A 75 -14.78 5.66 0.99
C TRP A 75 -16.14 5.52 1.66
N GLU A 76 -17.22 5.66 0.89
CA GLU A 76 -18.58 5.47 1.39
C GLU A 76 -18.83 4.02 1.83
N GLU A 77 -18.33 3.04 1.06
CA GLU A 77 -18.35 1.63 1.43
C GLU A 77 -17.65 1.40 2.77
N HIS A 78 -16.46 1.98 2.96
CA HIS A 78 -15.74 1.90 4.24
C HIS A 78 -16.58 2.43 5.39
N LYS A 79 -17.15 3.63 5.25
CA LYS A 79 -17.98 4.24 6.30
C LYS A 79 -19.22 3.40 6.61
N ALA A 80 -19.95 2.97 5.59
CA ALA A 80 -21.16 2.15 5.74
C ALA A 80 -20.85 0.82 6.44
N GLU A 81 -19.69 0.22 6.17
CA GLU A 81 -19.30 -1.04 6.81
C GLU A 81 -18.93 -0.85 8.30
N ARG A 82 -18.29 0.28 8.66
CA ARG A 82 -18.01 0.62 10.07
C ARG A 82 -19.29 0.90 10.87
N GLU A 83 -20.30 1.49 10.25
CA GLU A 83 -21.61 1.68 10.86
C GLU A 83 -22.31 0.33 11.13
N LYS A 84 -22.25 -0.62 10.17
CA LYS A 84 -22.79 -1.98 10.37
C LYS A 84 -22.08 -2.75 11.48
N GLU A 85 -20.76 -2.65 11.55
CA GLU A 85 -19.95 -3.26 12.60
C GLU A 85 -20.37 -2.73 13.98
N THR A 86 -20.47 -1.41 14.12
CA THR A 86 -20.89 -0.77 15.38
C THR A 86 -22.29 -1.23 15.78
N ALA A 87 -23.23 -1.22 14.82
CA ALA A 87 -24.60 -1.67 15.06
C ALA A 87 -24.66 -3.18 15.39
N PHE A 88 -23.75 -4.00 14.85
CA PHE A 88 -23.65 -5.42 15.19
C PHE A 88 -23.25 -5.62 16.66
N TYR A 89 -22.23 -4.92 17.13
CA TYR A 89 -21.81 -5.01 18.53
C TYR A 89 -22.88 -4.49 19.49
N GLN A 90 -23.55 -3.37 19.17
CA GLN A 90 -24.67 -2.85 19.96
C GLN A 90 -25.80 -3.89 20.11
N ARG A 91 -26.24 -4.50 19.00
CA ARG A 91 -27.26 -5.58 19.05
C ARG A 91 -26.79 -6.79 19.86
N GLN A 92 -25.49 -7.09 19.85
CA GLN A 92 -24.94 -8.19 20.62
C GLN A 92 -24.94 -7.89 22.13
N GLU A 93 -24.55 -6.68 22.52
CA GLU A 93 -24.58 -6.22 23.89
C GLU A 93 -26.00 -6.18 24.46
N GLU A 94 -26.97 -5.66 23.71
CA GLU A 94 -28.39 -5.65 24.10
C GLU A 94 -28.92 -7.07 24.32
N ARG A 95 -28.63 -8.00 23.40
CA ARG A 95 -29.03 -9.41 23.52
C ARG A 95 -28.37 -10.10 24.71
N ASN A 96 -27.11 -9.79 24.98
CA ASN A 96 -26.38 -10.36 26.11
C ASN A 96 -26.93 -9.82 27.43
N ARG A 97 -27.22 -8.51 27.51
CA ARG A 97 -27.84 -7.87 28.68
C ARG A 97 -29.21 -8.47 28.99
N ALA A 98 -30.08 -8.57 28.00
CA ALA A 98 -31.42 -9.15 28.16
C ALA A 98 -31.39 -10.65 28.57
N ARG A 99 -30.30 -11.38 28.28
CA ARG A 99 -30.10 -12.76 28.72
C ARG A 99 -29.56 -12.84 30.14
N LEU A 100 -28.59 -11.99 30.48
CA LEU A 100 -28.04 -11.88 31.84
C LEU A 100 -29.08 -11.48 32.87
N GLU A 101 -30.04 -10.63 32.50
CA GLU A 101 -31.17 -10.26 33.37
C GLU A 101 -32.09 -11.45 33.69
N LYS A 102 -32.20 -12.43 32.79
CA LYS A 102 -33.04 -13.62 32.96
C LYS A 102 -32.28 -14.79 33.59
N ASP A 103 -30.98 -14.87 33.33
CA ASP A 103 -30.08 -15.89 33.83
C ASP A 103 -28.74 -15.24 34.23
N PRO A 104 -28.56 -14.89 35.52
CA PRO A 104 -27.33 -14.30 36.02
C PRO A 104 -26.10 -15.22 35.88
N GLY A 105 -26.29 -16.52 35.59
CA GLY A 105 -25.20 -17.48 35.31
C GLY A 105 -24.79 -17.56 33.84
N TYR A 106 -25.39 -16.76 32.95
CA TYR A 106 -25.12 -16.80 31.51
C TYR A 106 -23.74 -16.25 31.15
N ASP A 107 -22.90 -17.07 30.49
CA ASP A 107 -21.62 -16.64 29.92
C ASP A 107 -21.85 -15.85 28.61
N ALA A 108 -21.75 -14.52 28.70
CA ALA A 108 -21.96 -13.61 27.59
C ALA A 108 -20.77 -13.60 26.62
N LYS A 109 -20.85 -14.43 25.58
CA LYS A 109 -19.82 -14.49 24.53
C LYS A 109 -20.00 -13.37 23.51
N ILE A 110 -18.96 -12.57 23.30
CA ILE A 110 -18.88 -11.55 22.25
C ILE A 110 -18.36 -12.24 20.98
N ARG A 111 -19.18 -12.28 19.93
CA ARG A 111 -18.75 -12.75 18.60
C ARG A 111 -18.12 -11.59 17.85
N ALA A 112 -17.08 -11.90 17.09
CA ALA A 112 -16.44 -10.94 16.20
C ALA A 112 -17.35 -10.62 15.00
N TYR A 113 -17.28 -9.39 14.50
CA TYR A 113 -17.96 -8.99 13.28
C TYR A 113 -17.30 -9.66 12.06
N THR A 114 -18.09 -10.34 11.23
CA THR A 114 -17.62 -11.09 10.05
C THR A 114 -17.88 -10.35 8.73
N GLY A 115 -17.84 -9.01 8.75
CA GLY A 115 -18.00 -8.20 7.54
C GLY A 115 -16.84 -8.37 6.55
N LYS A 116 -17.07 -7.94 5.30
CA LYS A 116 -16.02 -7.97 4.28
C LYS A 116 -14.95 -6.90 4.56
N PRO A 117 -13.65 -7.19 4.36
CA PRO A 117 -12.59 -6.20 4.51
C PRO A 117 -12.72 -5.13 3.41
N THR A 118 -12.77 -3.87 3.82
CA THR A 118 -12.90 -2.73 2.90
C THR A 118 -11.55 -2.37 2.27
N PHE A 119 -11.54 -1.51 1.26
CA PHE A 119 -10.31 -1.09 0.60
C PHE A 119 -9.27 -0.49 1.57
N ILE A 120 -9.72 0.32 2.53
CA ILE A 120 -8.85 0.91 3.56
C ILE A 120 -8.26 -0.16 4.49
N ASP A 121 -9.04 -1.19 4.84
CA ASP A 121 -8.57 -2.31 5.65
C ASP A 121 -7.51 -3.13 4.90
N GLN A 122 -7.69 -3.29 3.59
CA GLN A 122 -6.73 -3.98 2.72
C GLN A 122 -5.42 -3.20 2.59
N ILE A 123 -5.46 -1.86 2.55
CA ILE A 123 -4.25 -1.04 2.61
C ILE A 123 -3.48 -1.32 3.90
N GLY A 124 -4.16 -1.29 5.06
CA GLY A 124 -3.54 -1.59 6.35
C GLY A 124 -2.93 -3.00 6.39
N THR A 125 -3.69 -3.99 5.92
CA THR A 125 -3.23 -5.39 5.84
C THR A 125 -1.99 -5.52 4.95
N SER A 126 -1.98 -4.85 3.79
CA SER A 126 -0.85 -4.83 2.87
C SER A 126 0.40 -4.21 3.52
N LEU A 127 0.25 -3.06 4.16
CA LEU A 127 1.34 -2.37 4.86
C LEU A 127 1.93 -3.24 5.96
N VAL A 128 1.10 -3.85 6.81
CA VAL A 128 1.57 -4.77 7.85
C VAL A 128 2.32 -5.94 7.24
N THR A 129 1.81 -6.53 6.16
CA THR A 129 2.46 -7.66 5.47
C THR A 129 3.84 -7.29 4.94
N VAL A 130 3.96 -6.14 4.28
CA VAL A 130 5.24 -5.63 3.75
C VAL A 130 6.21 -5.33 4.89
N MET A 131 5.74 -4.69 5.97
CA MET A 131 6.57 -4.39 7.13
C MET A 131 7.09 -5.66 7.82
N CYS A 132 6.24 -6.67 8.01
CA CYS A 132 6.65 -7.96 8.56
C CYS A 132 7.72 -8.63 7.70
N GLY A 133 7.51 -8.67 6.37
CA GLY A 133 8.48 -9.24 5.43
C GLY A 133 9.80 -8.47 5.40
N PHE A 134 9.75 -7.13 5.44
CA PHE A 134 10.93 -6.28 5.47
C PHE A 134 11.73 -6.42 6.77
N ILE A 135 11.05 -6.49 7.93
CA ILE A 135 11.70 -6.72 9.22
C ILE A 135 12.38 -8.09 9.23
N LEU A 136 11.69 -9.13 8.77
CA LEU A 136 12.26 -10.47 8.67
C LEU A 136 13.49 -10.50 7.74
N ALA A 137 13.40 -9.85 6.57
CA ALA A 137 14.54 -9.69 5.67
C ALA A 137 15.69 -8.96 6.34
N SER A 138 15.42 -7.85 7.04
CA SER A 138 16.43 -7.04 7.71
C SER A 138 17.19 -7.84 8.77
N ILE A 139 16.48 -8.65 9.57
CA ILE A 139 17.08 -9.52 10.58
C ILE A 139 18.08 -10.50 9.97
N ILE A 140 17.88 -10.94 8.71
CA ILE A 140 18.75 -11.89 8.03
C ILE A 140 19.83 -11.17 7.21
N ALA A 141 19.42 -10.18 6.40
CA ALA A 141 20.26 -9.46 5.45
C ALA A 141 21.33 -8.62 6.14
N ILE A 142 21.00 -7.97 7.27
CA ILE A 142 21.96 -7.09 7.97
C ILE A 142 23.14 -7.91 8.53
N PRO A 143 22.94 -8.98 9.32
CA PRO A 143 24.05 -9.82 9.77
C PRO A 143 24.82 -10.44 8.59
N LEU A 144 24.12 -10.93 7.57
CA LEU A 144 24.75 -11.52 6.39
C LEU A 144 25.62 -10.49 5.66
N GLY A 145 25.12 -9.27 5.47
CA GLY A 145 25.84 -8.16 4.84
C GLY A 145 27.09 -7.76 5.64
N ILE A 146 27.00 -7.72 6.97
CA ILE A 146 28.16 -7.46 7.84
C ILE A 146 29.20 -8.58 7.68
N LEU A 147 28.80 -9.85 7.73
CA LEU A 147 29.71 -10.99 7.56
C LEU A 147 30.41 -10.96 6.19
N LEU A 148 29.67 -10.64 5.13
CA LEU A 148 30.22 -10.49 3.78
C LEU A 148 31.18 -9.30 3.67
N GLY A 149 30.88 -8.19 4.34
CA GLY A 149 31.76 -7.02 4.38
C GLY A 149 33.08 -7.24 5.11
N LEU A 150 33.10 -8.15 6.09
CA LEU A 150 34.30 -8.46 6.89
C LEU A 150 35.23 -9.50 6.23
N CYS A 151 34.71 -10.34 5.33
CA CYS A 151 35.43 -11.47 4.76
C CYS A 151 35.49 -11.40 3.22
N ALA A 152 36.62 -10.95 2.67
CA ALA A 152 36.83 -10.82 1.21
C ALA A 152 36.63 -12.15 0.44
N ASN A 153 37.08 -13.27 1.01
CA ASN A 153 36.90 -14.59 0.39
C ASN A 153 35.42 -15.01 0.35
N LEU A 154 34.68 -14.76 1.43
CA LEU A 154 33.25 -15.08 1.50
C LEU A 154 32.45 -14.20 0.54
N TYR A 155 32.79 -12.91 0.45
CA TYR A 155 32.21 -12.00 -0.53
C TYR A 155 32.44 -12.49 -1.96
N ALA A 156 33.68 -12.85 -2.32
CA ALA A 156 34.01 -13.35 -3.65
C ALA A 156 33.21 -14.61 -4.03
N SER A 157 32.94 -15.51 -3.08
CA SER A 157 32.15 -16.71 -3.30
C SER A 157 30.65 -16.45 -3.44
N ILE A 158 30.08 -15.53 -2.65
CA ILE A 158 28.62 -15.27 -2.63
C ILE A 158 28.20 -14.21 -3.65
N ASN A 159 29.11 -13.31 -4.05
CA ASN A 159 28.84 -12.22 -5.00
C ASN A 159 28.18 -12.68 -6.33
N PRO A 160 28.60 -13.79 -6.99
CA PRO A 160 27.90 -14.28 -8.18
C PRO A 160 26.42 -14.62 -7.94
N ILE A 161 26.09 -15.20 -6.78
CA ILE A 161 24.71 -15.54 -6.42
C ILE A 161 23.90 -14.27 -6.19
N ILE A 162 24.45 -13.29 -5.47
CA ILE A 162 23.81 -11.99 -5.23
C ILE A 162 23.47 -11.32 -6.56
N GLN A 163 24.41 -11.28 -7.50
CA GLN A 163 24.19 -10.64 -8.80
C GLN A 163 23.08 -11.31 -9.63
N VAL A 164 22.96 -12.63 -9.54
CA VAL A 164 21.90 -13.38 -10.24
C VAL A 164 20.52 -13.13 -9.59
N LEU A 165 20.46 -13.02 -8.26
CA LEU A 165 19.20 -12.88 -7.53
C LEU A 165 18.70 -11.44 -7.42
N LYS A 166 19.59 -10.45 -7.49
CA LYS A 166 19.27 -9.02 -7.42
C LYS A 166 18.21 -8.54 -8.42
N PRO A 167 18.22 -8.92 -9.72
CA PRO A 167 17.18 -8.49 -10.67
C PRO A 167 15.90 -9.33 -10.63
N VAL A 168 15.78 -10.32 -9.73
CA VAL A 168 14.62 -11.22 -9.69
C VAL A 168 13.43 -10.50 -9.09
N SER A 169 12.37 -10.33 -9.90
CA SER A 169 11.17 -9.63 -9.47
C SER A 169 10.35 -10.42 -8.43
N PRO A 170 9.57 -9.74 -7.58
CA PRO A 170 8.63 -10.40 -6.66
C PRO A 170 7.65 -11.35 -7.33
N LEU A 171 7.27 -11.04 -8.57
CA LEU A 171 6.35 -11.86 -9.35
C LEU A 171 6.92 -13.27 -9.62
N ALA A 172 8.25 -13.39 -9.77
CA ALA A 172 8.91 -14.67 -10.00
C ALA A 172 8.95 -15.57 -8.76
N TRP A 173 9.02 -14.98 -7.56
CA TRP A 173 9.03 -15.72 -6.31
C TRP A 173 7.65 -16.24 -5.91
N LEU A 174 6.59 -15.55 -6.32
CA LEU A 174 5.23 -15.86 -5.88
C LEU A 174 4.83 -17.32 -6.15
N PRO A 175 5.00 -17.91 -7.36
CA PRO A 175 4.64 -19.32 -7.60
C PRO A 175 5.43 -20.33 -6.77
N LEU A 176 6.72 -20.06 -6.53
CA LEU A 176 7.58 -20.92 -5.71
C LEU A 176 7.13 -20.90 -4.25
N VAL A 177 6.89 -19.69 -3.73
CA VAL A 177 6.44 -19.50 -2.35
C VAL A 177 5.05 -20.09 -2.15
N THR A 178 4.10 -19.85 -3.05
CA THR A 178 2.75 -20.41 -2.93
C THR A 178 2.75 -21.93 -2.96
N MET A 179 3.60 -22.56 -3.77
CA MET A 179 3.79 -24.01 -3.77
C MET A 179 4.33 -24.51 -2.42
N VAL A 180 5.41 -23.90 -1.92
CA VAL A 180 6.04 -24.30 -0.65
C VAL A 180 5.09 -24.12 0.53
N VAL A 181 4.41 -22.98 0.62
CA VAL A 181 3.44 -22.71 1.69
C VAL A 181 2.25 -23.65 1.57
N SER A 182 1.76 -23.95 0.37
CA SER A 182 0.67 -24.91 0.21
C SER A 182 1.06 -26.32 0.62
N ALA A 183 2.32 -26.72 0.41
CA ALA A 183 2.84 -28.03 0.80
C ALA A 183 3.15 -28.13 2.30
N LEU A 184 3.70 -27.07 2.91
CA LEU A 184 4.17 -27.08 4.30
C LEU A 184 3.15 -26.55 5.31
N TYR A 185 2.22 -25.70 4.89
CA TYR A 185 1.22 -25.06 5.74
C TYR A 185 -0.17 -25.67 5.53
N THR A 186 -0.34 -26.88 6.06
CA THR A 186 -1.53 -27.74 5.87
C THR A 186 -2.52 -27.70 7.04
N THR A 187 -2.36 -26.76 7.98
CA THR A 187 -3.22 -26.65 9.17
C THR A 187 -4.70 -26.45 8.78
N PRO A 188 -5.64 -27.27 9.33
CA PRO A 188 -7.07 -27.19 9.00
C PRO A 188 -7.72 -25.85 9.39
N GLU A 189 -7.34 -25.29 10.54
CA GLU A 189 -7.79 -23.99 11.05
C GLU A 189 -6.57 -23.09 11.25
N PRO A 190 -6.07 -22.43 10.20
CA PRO A 190 -4.85 -21.63 10.29
C PRO A 190 -5.12 -20.30 11.01
N GLU A 191 -4.36 -20.03 12.07
CA GLU A 191 -4.40 -18.75 12.79
C GLU A 191 -3.92 -17.58 11.91
N ILE A 192 -3.04 -17.85 10.95
CA ILE A 192 -2.49 -16.86 10.01
C ILE A 192 -2.93 -17.23 8.59
N SER A 193 -3.41 -16.25 7.82
CA SER A 193 -3.86 -16.52 6.46
C SER A 193 -2.71 -16.97 5.54
N LYS A 194 -3.00 -17.94 4.66
CA LYS A 194 -2.03 -18.42 3.66
C LYS A 194 -1.53 -17.30 2.75
N SER A 195 -2.42 -16.38 2.38
CA SER A 195 -2.07 -15.20 1.58
C SER A 195 -1.08 -14.29 2.31
N PHE A 196 -1.26 -14.07 3.61
CA PHE A 196 -0.31 -13.30 4.42
C PHE A 196 1.08 -13.94 4.41
N ILE A 197 1.17 -15.25 4.67
CA ILE A 197 2.47 -15.96 4.67
C ILE A 197 3.11 -15.90 3.28
N ASN A 198 2.35 -16.15 2.21
CA ASN A 198 2.85 -16.08 0.84
C ASN A 198 3.45 -14.72 0.51
N SER A 199 2.70 -13.64 0.79
CA SER A 199 3.14 -12.28 0.52
C SER A 199 4.32 -11.87 1.40
N MET A 200 4.30 -12.21 2.70
CA MET A 200 5.38 -11.91 3.64
C MET A 200 6.70 -12.59 3.23
N ILE A 201 6.68 -13.88 2.89
CA ILE A 201 7.87 -14.62 2.44
C ILE A 201 8.37 -14.06 1.09
N THR A 202 7.46 -13.75 0.18
CA THR A 202 7.81 -13.12 -1.11
C THR A 202 8.54 -11.79 -0.89
N VAL A 203 7.99 -10.90 -0.06
CA VAL A 203 8.64 -9.62 0.30
C VAL A 203 9.99 -9.86 0.97
N THR A 204 10.08 -10.86 1.85
CA THR A 204 11.33 -11.22 2.54
C THR A 204 12.42 -11.59 1.54
N LEU A 205 12.12 -12.49 0.59
CA LEU A 205 13.06 -12.93 -0.43
C LEU A 205 13.48 -11.80 -1.36
N CYS A 206 12.56 -10.91 -1.72
CA CYS A 206 12.87 -9.75 -2.58
C CYS A 206 13.73 -8.71 -1.89
N SER A 207 13.58 -8.57 -0.58
CA SER A 207 14.31 -7.58 0.22
C SER A 207 15.66 -8.10 0.73
N LEU A 208 15.95 -9.39 0.54
CA LEU A 208 17.16 -10.05 1.05
C LEU A 208 18.42 -9.72 0.23
N TRP A 209 18.25 -9.43 -1.06
CA TRP A 209 19.33 -9.24 -2.02
C TRP A 209 19.47 -7.74 -2.35
N PRO A 210 20.43 -7.03 -1.72
CA PRO A 210 20.61 -5.59 -1.95
C PRO A 210 21.21 -5.23 -3.31
#